data_AF-A0A5R9J2L2-F1
#
_entry.id   AF-A0A5R9J2L2-F1
#
_cell.length_a   1.000
_cell.length_b   1.000
_cell.length_c   1.000
_cell.angle_alpha   90.00
_cell.angle_beta   90.00
_cell.angle_gamma   90.00
#
_symmetry.space_group_name_H-M   'P 1'
#
loop_
_entity.id
_entity.type
_entity.pdbx_description
1 polymer ?
#
loop_
_entity_poly.entity_id
_entity_poly.type
_entity_poly.pdbx_seq_one_letter_code
_entity_poly.pdbx_strand_id
1 'polypeptide(L)'
;MAGIVWSRLLDRRTALVADLVYQQQNRRGHESDYLDVGFNRIVGRSLTLSAGLGPGLAQDAAAVRVFAGIKWTIKDALPWQ
;
A
#
# COMPACT_ATOMS: atom_id res chain seq x y z
N MET A 1 7.25 3.10 13.84
CA MET A 1 6.36 3.15 12.66
C MET A 1 4.98 2.78 13.15
N ALA A 2 4.04 3.72 13.08
CA ALA A 2 2.64 3.51 13.40
C ALA A 2 1.82 3.81 12.14
N GLY A 3 0.71 3.10 11.94
CA GLY A 3 -0.12 3.34 10.78
C GLY A 3 -1.59 3.02 11.04
N ILE A 4 -2.46 3.79 10.39
CA ILE A 4 -3.90 3.51 10.33
C ILE A 4 -4.20 3.11 8.90
N VAL A 5 -4.80 1.93 8.75
CA VAL A 5 -5.16 1.35 7.46
C VAL A 5 -6.68 1.27 7.40
N TRP A 6 -7.26 1.83 6.36
CA TRP A 6 -8.65 1.63 6.01
C TRP A 6 -8.73 0.95 4.64
N SER A 7 -9.65 -0.01 4.50
CA SER A 7 -9.91 -0.63 3.21
C SER A 7 -11.39 -0.88 2.99
N ARG A 8 -11.79 -0.85 1.73
CA ARG A 8 -13.15 -1.17 1.30
C ARG A 8 -13.13 -1.95 0.00
N LEU A 9 -13.82 -3.08 -0.02
CA LEU A 9 -14.12 -3.79 -1.26
C LEU A 9 -15.11 -2.96 -2.08
N LEU A 10 -14.71 -2.62 -3.30
CA LEU A 10 -15.60 -2.04 -4.31
C LEU A 10 -16.35 -3.17 -5.04
N ASP A 11 -15.66 -4.28 -5.26
CA ASP A 11 -16.24 -5.51 -5.80
C ASP A 11 -15.46 -6.76 -5.32
N ARG A 12 -15.74 -7.94 -5.88
CA ARG A 12 -15.10 -9.22 -5.51
C ARG A 12 -13.60 -9.30 -5.83
N ARG A 13 -13.07 -8.37 -6.62
CA ARG A 13 -11.71 -8.36 -7.13
C ARG A 13 -11.00 -7.03 -6.89
N THR A 14 -11.70 -5.97 -6.53
CA THR A 14 -11.13 -4.64 -6.35
C THR A 14 -11.39 -4.11 -4.94
N ALA A 15 -10.32 -3.68 -4.29
CA ALA A 15 -10.34 -3.00 -3.00
C ALA A 15 -9.75 -1.60 -3.14
N LEU A 16 -10.41 -0.60 -2.55
CA LEU A 16 -9.83 0.71 -2.26
C LEU A 16 -9.12 0.62 -0.91
N VAL A 17 -7.94 1.25 -0.80
CA VAL A 17 -7.11 1.27 0.40
C VAL A 17 -6.69 2.71 0.68
N ALA A 18 -6.73 3.11 1.94
CA ALA A 18 -6.22 4.38 2.42
C ALA A 18 -5.37 4.12 3.67
N ASP A 19 -4.11 4.53 3.60
CA ASP A 19 -3.09 4.26 4.62
C ASP A 19 -2.51 5.59 5.10
N LEU A 20 -2.62 5.86 6.40
CA LEU A 20 -1.87 6.92 7.05
C LEU A 20 -0.64 6.29 7.68
N VAL A 21 0.55 6.62 7.16
CA VAL A 21 1.82 6.07 7.63
C VAL A 21 2.61 7.17 8.35
N TYR A 22 2.81 6.98 9.65
CA TYR A 22 3.68 7.83 10.46
C TYR A 22 5.06 7.16 10.58
N GLN A 23 6.06 7.73 9.92
CA GLN A 23 7.42 7.21 9.93
C GLN A 23 8.35 8.13 10.72
N GLN A 24 8.36 7.95 12.03
CA GLN A 24 9.32 8.58 12.92
C GLN A 24 10.72 7.97 12.68
N GLN A 25 11.61 8.68 11.98
CA GLN A 25 12.98 8.23 11.72
C GLN A 25 13.96 8.90 12.70
N ASN A 26 14.43 8.14 13.70
CA ASN A 26 15.39 8.65 14.68
C ASN A 26 16.84 8.35 14.27
N ARG A 27 17.71 9.36 14.43
CA ARG A 27 19.18 9.48 14.19
C ARG A 27 19.71 10.26 12.97
N ARG A 28 18.90 10.59 11.95
CA ARG A 28 19.34 11.52 10.85
C ARG A 28 18.36 12.65 10.50
N GLY A 29 17.28 12.82 11.27
CA GLY A 29 16.54 14.09 11.32
C GLY A 29 15.47 14.31 10.26
N HIS A 30 14.98 13.28 9.57
CA HIS A 30 13.90 13.44 8.61
C HIS A 30 12.65 12.70 9.07
N GLU A 31 11.61 13.46 9.39
CA GLU A 31 10.26 12.96 9.64
C GLU A 31 9.56 12.81 8.28
N SER A 32 8.91 11.67 8.04
CA SER A 32 8.26 11.42 6.76
C SER A 32 6.91 10.79 7.00
N ASP A 33 5.89 11.63 6.97
CA ASP A 33 4.51 11.21 7.10
C ASP A 33 3.85 11.21 5.75
N TYR A 34 3.11 10.14 5.44
CA TYR A 34 2.40 9.99 4.18
C TYR A 34 0.95 9.60 4.42
N LEU A 35 0.05 10.20 3.66
CA LEU A 35 -1.32 9.74 3.51
C LEU A 35 -1.45 9.11 2.13
N ASP A 36 -1.38 7.79 2.04
CA ASP A 36 -1.47 7.06 0.79
C ASP A 36 -2.92 6.64 0.51
N VAL A 37 -3.39 6.87 -0.72
CA VAL A 37 -4.68 6.34 -1.22
C VAL A 37 -4.42 5.55 -2.49
N GLY A 38 -4.95 4.33 -2.56
CA GLY A 38 -4.73 3.46 -3.69
C GLY A 38 -5.80 2.40 -3.85
N PHE A 39 -5.57 1.51 -4.81
CA PHE A 39 -6.42 0.37 -5.04
C PHE A 39 -5.59 -0.90 -5.26
N ASN A 40 -6.20 -2.02 -4.92
CA ASN A 40 -5.75 -3.36 -5.27
C ASN A 40 -6.77 -3.99 -6.20
N ARG A 41 -6.32 -4.61 -7.29
CA ARG A 41 -7.18 -5.33 -8.24
C ARG A 41 -6.61 -6.70 -8.55
N ILE A 42 -7.39 -7.73 -8.30
CA ILE A 42 -7.10 -9.09 -8.73
C ILE A 42 -7.38 -9.19 -10.24
N VAL A 43 -6.34 -9.55 -10.99
CA VAL A 43 -6.38 -9.82 -12.43
C VAL A 43 -6.20 -11.32 -12.64
N GLY A 44 -7.20 -11.96 -13.25
CA GLY A 44 -7.21 -13.42 -13.41
C GLY A 44 -7.34 -14.16 -12.07
N ARG A 45 -6.51 -15.18 -11.85
CA ARG A 45 -6.56 -16.07 -10.66
C ARG A 45 -5.41 -15.90 -9.67
N SER A 46 -4.35 -15.24 -10.09
CA SER A 46 -3.07 -15.22 -9.37
C SER A 46 -2.41 -13.85 -9.33
N LEU A 47 -2.79 -12.92 -10.20
CA LEU A 47 -2.16 -11.61 -10.24
C LEU A 47 -2.99 -10.61 -9.44
N THR A 48 -2.33 -9.81 -8.61
CA THR A 48 -2.91 -8.62 -7.99
C THR A 48 -2.06 -7.43 -8.42
N LEU A 49 -2.71 -6.42 -8.98
CA LEU A 49 -2.12 -5.13 -9.28
C LEU A 49 -2.49 -4.14 -8.18
N SER A 50 -1.52 -3.33 -7.79
CA SER A 50 -1.67 -2.28 -6.79
C SER A 50 -1.22 -0.96 -7.41
N ALA A 51 -1.95 0.11 -7.19
CA ALA A 51 -1.49 1.45 -7.55
C ALA A 51 -2.11 2.48 -6.63
N GLY A 52 -1.41 3.58 -6.41
CA GLY A 52 -1.92 4.68 -5.61
C GLY A 52 -0.93 5.83 -5.53
N LEU A 53 -1.35 6.83 -4.77
CA LEU A 53 -0.61 8.05 -4.56
C LEU A 53 -0.96 8.64 -3.20
N GLY A 54 -0.05 9.43 -2.67
CA GLY A 54 -0.26 10.10 -1.40
C GLY A 54 0.57 11.36 -1.26
N PRO A 55 0.02 12.45 -0.71
CA PRO A 55 0.84 13.60 -0.34
C PRO A 55 1.78 13.26 0.82
N GLY A 56 2.98 13.83 0.77
CA GLY A 56 3.82 13.97 1.96
C GLY A 56 3.22 15.00 2.90
N LEU A 57 3.10 14.66 4.18
CA LEU A 57 2.54 15.53 5.23
C LEU A 57 3.64 16.20 6.07
N ALA A 58 4.86 15.66 6.05
CA ALA A 58 6.00 16.23 6.75
C ALA A 58 6.78 17.22 5.85
N GLN A 59 7.45 18.20 6.46
CA GLN A 59 8.24 19.21 5.74
C GLN A 59 9.36 18.61 4.88
N ASP A 60 9.88 17.44 5.27
CA ASP A 60 10.95 16.73 4.59
C ASP A 60 10.45 15.60 3.68
N ALA A 61 9.13 15.40 3.58
CA ALA A 61 8.54 14.39 2.71
C ALA A 61 8.45 14.89 1.26
N ALA A 62 8.53 13.96 0.30
CA ALA A 62 8.22 14.29 -1.10
C ALA A 62 6.77 14.82 -1.19
N ALA A 63 6.56 15.90 -1.95
CA ALA A 63 5.25 16.55 -2.06
C ALA A 63 4.13 15.57 -2.44
N VAL A 64 4.44 14.63 -3.34
CA VAL A 64 3.57 13.50 -3.70
C VAL A 64 4.42 12.26 -3.90
N ARG A 65 3.97 11.15 -3.31
CA ARG A 65 4.45 9.80 -3.59
C ARG A 65 3.49 9.13 -4.55
N VAL A 66 4.03 8.42 -5.53
CA VAL A 66 3.26 7.53 -6.42
C VAL A 66 3.82 6.12 -6.23
N PHE A 67 2.94 5.13 -6.14
CA PHE A 67 3.34 3.73 -6.03
C PHE A 67 2.56 2.85 -7.00
N ALA A 68 3.24 1.82 -7.48
CA ALA A 68 2.65 0.72 -8.23
C ALA A 68 3.27 -0.59 -7.74
N GLY A 69 2.48 -1.64 -7.67
CA GLY A 69 2.87 -2.94 -7.15
C GLY A 69 2.25 -4.07 -7.97
N ILE A 70 3.00 -5.16 -8.07
CA ILE A 70 2.57 -6.39 -8.74
C ILE A 70 2.81 -7.52 -7.75
N LYS A 71 1.74 -8.25 -7.41
CA LYS A 71 1.81 -9.45 -6.57
C LYS A 71 1.33 -10.64 -7.37
N TRP A 72 2.15 -11.67 -7.46
CA TRP A 72 1.78 -12.96 -8.05
C TRP A 72 1.60 -14.02 -6.97
N THR A 73 0.46 -14.68 -6.95
CA THR A 73 0.14 -15.77 -6.02
C THR A 73 0.28 -17.10 -6.75
N ILE A 74 1.33 -17.85 -6.41
CA ILE A 74 1.55 -19.21 -6.91
C ILE A 74 0.70 -20.16 -6.06
N LYS A 75 -0.15 -20.94 -6.71
CA LYS A 75 -1.03 -21.93 -6.06
C LYS A 75 -0.46 -23.35 -6.23
N ASP A 76 0.81 -23.54 -5.87
CA ASP A 76 1.50 -24.83 -5.78
C ASP A 76 2.56 -24.66 -4.66
N ALA A 77 2.73 -25.46 -3.61
CA ALA A 77 2.08 -26.67 -3.11
C ALA A 77 2.26 -26.69 -1.56
N LEU A 78 1.20 -26.95 -0.80
CA LEU A 78 1.35 -27.65 0.48
C LEU A 78 1.03 -29.12 0.17
N PRO A 79 2.03 -30.02 0.08
CA PRO A 79 1.81 -31.41 -0.32
C PRO A 79 1.10 -32.28 0.75
N TRP A 80 0.44 -31.69 1.75
CA TRP A 80 -0.06 -32.42 2.93
C TRP A 80 -1.42 -31.91 3.45
N GLN A 81 -2.42 -31.79 2.57
CA GLN A 81 -3.83 -31.78 2.98
C GLN A 81 -4.54 -33.01 2.45
#